data_AF-A0A397TA22-F1
#
_entry.id   AF-A0A397TA22-F1
#
_cell.length_a   1.000
_cell.length_b   1.000
_cell.length_c   1.000
_cell.angle_alpha   90.00
_cell.angle_beta   90.00
_cell.angle_gamma   90.00
#
_symmetry.space_group_name_H-M   'P 1'
#
loop_
_entity.id
_entity.type
_entity.pdbx_description
1 polymer ?
#
loop_
_entity_poly.entity_id
_entity_poly.type
_entity_poly.pdbx_seq_one_letter_code
_entity_poly.pdbx_strand_id
1 'polypeptide(L)' 'INESCGEERNSFISSHSVHNQRIEHLWVDLIKDVVKVYITIFMYLEDKCGLDVNNSVCMFCLHYVFLPRINKSLREWKYT' A
#
# COMPACT_ATOMS: atom_id res chain seq x y z
N ILE A 1 -33.61 -10.98 47.01
CA ILE A 1 -32.16 -11.28 46.96
C ILE A 1 -31.76 -11.03 45.52
N ASN A 2 -30.92 -10.02 45.31
CA ASN A 2 -30.62 -9.39 44.02
C ASN A 2 -30.20 -10.39 42.94
N GLU A 3 -30.81 -10.26 41.77
CA GLU A 3 -30.28 -10.73 40.49
C GLU A 3 -29.11 -9.84 40.07
N SER A 4 -27.91 -10.42 39.95
CA SER A 4 -26.79 -9.97 39.09
C SER A 4 -25.60 -10.92 39.30
N CYS A 5 -25.60 -12.08 38.63
CA CYS A 5 -24.40 -12.90 38.53
C CYS A 5 -23.53 -12.30 37.41
N GLY A 6 -22.45 -11.61 37.79
CA GLY A 6 -21.48 -11.05 36.85
C GLY A 6 -20.57 -12.15 36.32
N GLU A 7 -20.85 -12.60 35.10
CA GLU A 7 -20.16 -13.69 34.41
C GLU A 7 -18.74 -13.27 33.96
N GLU A 8 -17.76 -13.63 34.76
CA GLU A 8 -16.46 -14.24 34.41
C GLU A 8 -15.91 -14.18 32.97
N ARG A 9 -15.83 -13.01 32.35
CA ARG A 9 -14.85 -12.78 31.27
C ARG A 9 -14.29 -11.37 31.41
N ASN A 10 -13.11 -11.28 32.03
CA ASN A 10 -12.03 -10.44 31.51
C ASN A 10 -11.75 -10.90 30.07
N SER A 11 -12.70 -10.61 29.19
CA SER A 11 -12.64 -10.79 27.78
C SER A 11 -11.48 -9.92 27.37
N PHE A 12 -10.37 -10.58 27.11
CA PHE A 12 -9.20 -10.00 26.50
C PHE A 12 -9.66 -9.44 25.16
N ILE A 13 -10.13 -8.19 25.15
CA ILE A 13 -10.27 -7.42 23.93
C ILE A 13 -8.84 -6.99 23.61
N SER A 14 -8.03 -7.94 23.13
CA SER A 14 -6.99 -7.57 22.19
C SER A 14 -7.73 -7.05 20.97
N SER A 15 -8.01 -5.75 21.00
CA SER A 15 -8.46 -4.98 19.86
C SER A 15 -7.30 -5.00 18.87
N HIS A 16 -7.13 -6.12 18.20
CA HIS A 16 -6.02 -6.43 17.32
C HIS A 16 -6.15 -5.57 16.06
N SER A 17 -5.77 -4.29 16.10
CA SER A 17 -5.82 -3.33 14.99
C SER A 17 -7.08 -3.39 14.10
N VAL A 18 -8.23 -3.83 14.63
CA VAL A 18 -9.47 -4.01 13.84
C VAL A 18 -9.99 -2.65 13.33
N HIS A 19 -9.52 -1.57 13.94
CA HIS A 19 -9.79 -0.19 13.60
C HIS A 19 -9.02 0.30 12.37
N ASN A 20 -7.95 -0.37 11.95
CA ASN A 20 -7.14 0.03 10.79
C ASN A 20 -7.49 -0.76 9.52
N GLN A 21 -8.47 -1.67 9.60
CA GLN A 21 -8.86 -2.56 8.51
C GLN A 21 -9.13 -1.82 7.20
N ARG A 22 -9.76 -0.64 7.28
CA ARG A 22 -10.10 0.17 6.10
C ARG A 22 -8.86 0.76 5.43
N ILE A 23 -7.88 1.20 6.22
CA ILE A 23 -6.60 1.70 5.71
C ILE A 23 -5.83 0.53 5.10
N GLU A 24 -5.79 -0.63 5.76
CA GLU A 24 -5.14 -1.84 5.26
C GLU A 24 -5.74 -2.30 3.93
N HIS A 25 -7.07 -2.35 3.82
CA HIS A 25 -7.76 -2.72 2.57
C HIS A 25 -7.46 -1.71 1.45
N LEU A 26 -7.51 -0.41 1.77
CA LEU A 26 -7.17 0.66 0.83
C LEU A 26 -5.72 0.53 0.32
N TRP A 27 -4.78 0.22 1.20
CA TRP A 27 -3.39 -0.03 0.84
C TRP A 27 -3.25 -1.28 -0.04
N VAL A 28 -3.97 -2.36 0.27
CA VAL A 28 -3.94 -3.58 -0.54
C VAL A 28 -4.47 -3.32 -1.96
N ASP A 29 -5.60 -2.61 -2.09
CA ASP A 29 -6.17 -2.26 -3.39
C ASP A 29 -5.25 -1.32 -4.17
N LEU A 30 -4.71 -0.30 -3.52
CA LEU A 30 -3.74 0.60 -4.12
C LEU A 30 -2.50 -0.15 -4.63
N ILE A 31 -1.98 -1.07 -3.83
CA ILE A 31 -0.82 -1.88 -4.22
C ILE A 31 -1.19 -2.75 -5.42
N LYS A 32 -2.36 -3.38 -5.38
CA LYS A 32 -2.81 -4.31 -6.42
C LYS A 32 -3.06 -3.62 -7.76
N ASP A 33 -3.73 -2.47 -7.76
CA ASP A 33 -4.18 -1.80 -8.98
C ASP A 33 -3.15 -0.83 -9.57
N VAL A 34 -2.42 -0.11 -8.70
CA VAL A 34 -1.52 0.94 -9.14
C VAL A 34 -0.07 0.48 -9.01
N VAL A 35 0.36 0.07 -7.81
CA VAL A 35 1.79 -0.16 -7.53
C VAL A 35 2.35 -1.37 -8.27
N LYS A 36 1.60 -2.47 -8.37
CA LYS A 36 2.05 -3.69 -9.07
C LYS A 36 2.43 -3.41 -10.52
N VAL A 37 1.69 -2.57 -11.22
CA VAL A 37 1.98 -2.21 -12.62
C VAL A 37 3.35 -1.54 -12.73
N TYR A 38 3.64 -0.56 -11.86
CA TYR A 38 4.92 0.14 -11.86
C TYR A 38 6.08 -0.76 -11.42
N ILE A 39 5.86 -1.65 -10.44
CA ILE A 39 6.88 -2.63 -10.03
C ILE A 39 7.29 -3.50 -11.22
N THR A 40 6.33 -4.03 -11.98
CA THR A 40 6.64 -4.87 -13.15
C THR A 40 7.42 -4.07 -14.21
N ILE A 41 7.07 -2.81 -14.44
CA ILE A 41 7.80 -1.94 -15.37
C ILE A 41 9.24 -1.70 -14.89
N PHE A 42 9.43 -1.42 -13.61
CA PHE A 42 10.76 -1.17 -13.06
C PHE A 42 11.64 -2.42 -13.07
N MET A 43 11.09 -3.58 -12.74
CA MET A 43 11.79 -4.87 -12.88
C MET A 43 12.20 -5.13 -14.34
N TYR A 44 11.34 -4.81 -15.29
CA TYR A 44 11.68 -4.93 -16.71
C TYR A 44 12.79 -3.95 -17.12
N LEU A 45 12.77 -2.71 -16.62
CA LEU A 45 13.81 -1.71 -16.90
C LEU A 45 15.16 -2.10 -16.28
N GLU A 46 15.15 -2.71 -15.10
CA GLU A 46 16.34 -3.27 -14.47
C GLU A 46 16.95 -4.40 -15.32
N ASP A 47 16.14 -5.39 -15.72
CA ASP A 47 16.60 -6.56 -16.47
C ASP A 47 16.99 -6.26 -17.93
N LYS A 48 16.23 -5.40 -18.63
CA LYS A 48 16.40 -5.15 -20.07
C LYS A 48 17.07 -3.83 -20.42
N CYS A 49 16.91 -2.79 -19.61
CA CYS A 49 17.48 -1.47 -19.88
C CYS A 49 18.69 -1.15 -19.01
N GLY A 50 19.11 -2.05 -18.10
CA GLY A 50 20.28 -1.85 -17.25
C GLY A 50 20.08 -0.69 -16.27
N LEU A 51 18.85 -0.50 -15.77
CA LEU A 51 18.56 0.51 -14.76
C LEU A 51 19.38 0.21 -13.48
N ASP A 52 20.46 0.96 -13.28
CA ASP A 52 21.28 0.84 -12.08
C ASP A 52 20.68 1.68 -10.93
N VAL A 53 20.22 0.99 -9.89
CA VAL A 53 19.66 1.60 -8.68
C VAL A 53 20.71 2.37 -7.87
N ASN A 54 22.00 2.02 -8.04
CA ASN A 54 23.11 2.73 -7.39
C ASN A 54 23.48 4.02 -8.13
N ASN A 55 23.00 4.21 -9.36
CA ASN A 55 23.23 5.41 -10.13
C ASN A 55 22.12 6.44 -9.83
N SER A 56 22.49 7.50 -9.11
CA SER A 56 21.58 8.59 -8.73
C SER A 56 20.97 9.30 -9.95
N VAL A 57 21.65 9.33 -11.10
CA VAL A 57 21.11 9.92 -12.34
C VAL A 57 20.01 9.05 -12.93
N CYS A 58 20.21 7.72 -12.96
CA CYS A 58 19.18 6.78 -13.42
C CYS A 58 17.94 6.84 -12.53
N MET A 59 18.12 6.89 -11.21
CA MET A 59 17.02 7.07 -10.26
C MET A 59 16.33 8.42 -10.43
N PHE A 60 17.07 9.51 -10.60
CA PHE A 60 16.47 10.83 -10.84
C PHE A 60 15.62 10.85 -12.12
N CYS A 61 16.15 10.30 -13.22
CA CYS A 61 15.41 10.20 -14.49
C CYS A 61 14.16 9.32 -14.35
N LEU A 62 14.27 8.18 -13.65
CA LEU A 62 13.14 7.31 -13.36
C LEU A 62 12.07 8.06 -12.58
N HIS A 63 12.44 8.73 -11.48
CA HIS A 63 11.50 9.53 -10.69
C HIS A 63 10.89 10.66 -11.53
N TYR A 64 11.69 11.39 -12.31
CA TYR A 64 11.20 12.49 -13.13
C TYR A 64 10.11 12.05 -14.13
N VAL A 65 10.28 10.89 -14.75
CA VAL A 65 9.33 10.36 -15.73
C VAL A 65 8.12 9.70 -15.06
N PHE A 66 8.34 8.89 -14.03
CA PHE A 66 7.30 8.04 -13.46
C PHE A 66 6.54 8.67 -12.30
N LEU A 67 7.13 9.59 -11.54
CA LEU A 67 6.44 10.30 -10.45
C LEU A 67 5.18 11.07 -10.93
N PRO A 68 5.20 11.86 -12.02
CA PRO A 68 3.98 12.50 -12.51
C PRO A 68 2.95 11.49 -13.04
N ARG A 69 3.40 10.34 -13.58
CA ARG A 69 2.53 9.27 -14.08
C ARG A 69 1.83 8.54 -12.95
N ILE A 70 2.57 8.16 -11.90
CA ILE A 70 2.03 7.56 -10.67
C ILE A 70 1.01 8.51 -10.05
N ASN A 71 1.33 9.80 -9.91
CA ASN A 71 0.40 10.79 -9.38
C ASN A 71 -0.87 10.95 -10.25
N LYS A 72 -0.76 10.78 -11.57
CA LYS A 72 -1.93 10.76 -12.45
C LYS A 72 -2.79 9.51 -12.22
N SER A 73 -2.18 8.32 -12.21
CA SER A 73 -2.91 7.07 -11.97
C SER A 73 -3.52 6.99 -10.57
N LEU A 74 -2.87 7.55 -9.55
CA LEU A 74 -3.44 7.71 -8.21
C LEU A 74 -4.68 8.61 -8.21
N ARG A 75 -4.67 9.70 -8.99
CA ARG A 75 -5.85 10.56 -9.15
C ARG A 75 -6.97 9.81 -9.84
N GLU A 76 -6.69 9.13 -10.95
CA GLU A 76 -7.70 8.34 -11.69
C GLU A 76 -8.31 7.24 -10.80
N TRP A 77 -7.49 6.52 -10.03
CA TRP A 77 -7.93 5.50 -9.09
C TRP A 77 -8.81 6.08 -7.97
N LYS A 78 -8.50 7.27 -7.45
CA LYS A 78 -9.32 7.93 -6.42
C LYS A 78 -10.73 8.28 -6.90
N TYR A 79 -10.94 8.43 -8.20
CA TYR A 79 -12.25 8.77 -8.79
C TYR A 79 -13.01 7.57 -9.36
N THR A 80 -12.45 6.36 -9.26
CA THR A 80 -13.11 5.10 -9.65
C THR A 80 -13.83 4.50 -8.44
#